data_AF-A0A959GX31-F1
#
_entry.id   AF-A0A959GX31-F1
#
_cell.length_a   1.000
_cell.length_b   1.000
_cell.length_c   1.000
_cell.angle_alpha   90.00
_cell.angle_beta   90.00
_cell.angle_gamma   90.00
#
_symmetry.space_group_name_H-M   'P 1'
#
loop_
_entity.id
_entity.type
_entity.pdbx_description
1 polymer ?
#
loop_
_entity_poly.entity_id
_entity_poly.type
_entity_poly.pdbx_seq_one_letter_code
_entity_poly.pdbx_strand_id
1 'polypeptide(L)'
;AYPCKLAKGTLAAEAYGTSRISERHRHRYEFNNEYLERMEKAGLIPSGINPDSNLVEIVELKDHPWFVGVQFHPELKSTVEKPHPLFVSFVKACLERKYAASAVNVGH
;
A
#
# COMPACT_ATOMS: atom_id res chain seq x y z
N ALA A 1 10.01 2.33 15.39
CA ALA A 1 8.84 2.13 14.52
C ALA A 1 8.04 3.41 14.55
N TYR A 2 7.55 3.90 13.42
CA TYR A 2 6.93 5.22 13.30
C TYR A 2 5.43 5.08 13.04
N PRO A 3 4.59 6.03 13.51
CA PRO A 3 3.16 5.99 13.26
C PRO A 3 2.84 6.33 11.80
N CYS A 4 1.83 5.68 11.25
CA CYS A 4 1.28 6.02 9.94
C CYS A 4 -0.25 5.99 10.02
N LYS A 5 -0.88 7.06 9.54
CA LYS A 5 -2.33 7.22 9.45
C LYS A 5 -2.76 6.87 8.04
N LEU A 6 -3.66 5.90 7.92
CA LEU A 6 -4.18 5.42 6.65
C LEU A 6 -5.43 6.21 6.24
N ALA A 7 -5.47 6.63 4.98
CA ALA A 7 -6.65 7.24 4.38
C ALA A 7 -7.78 6.19 4.25
N LYS A 8 -9.03 6.60 4.49
CA LYS A 8 -10.17 5.67 4.40
C LYS A 8 -10.43 5.30 2.94
N GLY A 9 -10.88 4.05 2.71
CA GLY A 9 -11.26 3.56 1.38
C GLY A 9 -10.07 3.23 0.47
N THR A 10 -8.86 3.16 1.01
CA THR A 10 -7.65 2.76 0.29
C THR A 10 -7.36 1.27 0.48
N LEU A 11 -6.56 0.69 -0.41
CA LEU A 11 -6.14 -0.71 -0.33
C LEU A 11 -5.38 -0.98 0.96
N ALA A 12 -4.53 -0.04 1.38
CA ALA A 12 -3.79 -0.15 2.64
C ALA A 12 -4.73 -0.20 3.85
N ALA A 13 -5.71 0.71 3.93
CA ALA A 13 -6.65 0.73 5.05
C ALA A 13 -7.51 -0.54 5.12
N GLU A 14 -7.94 -1.06 3.97
CA GLU A 14 -8.65 -2.34 3.88
C GLU A 14 -7.76 -3.51 4.31
N ALA A 15 -6.53 -3.59 3.79
CA ALA A 15 -5.60 -4.67 4.11
C ALA A 15 -5.27 -4.72 5.61
N TYR A 16 -4.98 -3.58 6.23
CA TYR A 16 -4.67 -3.52 7.66
C TYR A 16 -5.89 -3.64 8.57
N GLY A 17 -7.10 -3.34 8.07
CA GLY A 17 -8.34 -3.34 8.87
C GLY A 17 -8.40 -2.26 9.96
N THR A 18 -7.51 -1.27 9.91
CA THR A 18 -7.43 -0.16 10.87
C THR A 18 -6.97 1.12 10.17
N SER A 19 -7.22 2.28 10.79
CA SER A 19 -6.83 3.60 10.25
C SER A 19 -5.49 4.12 10.79
N ARG A 20 -4.88 3.42 11.75
CA ARG A 20 -3.59 3.78 12.34
C ARG A 20 -2.73 2.54 12.50
N ILE A 21 -1.51 2.61 11.99
CA ILE A 21 -0.52 1.55 12.07
C ILE A 21 0.79 2.12 12.60
N SER A 22 1.74 1.24 12.90
CA SER A 22 3.11 1.61 13.20
C SER A 22 4.04 0.67 12.47
N GLU A 23 5.07 1.17 11.78
CA GLU A 23 5.96 0.35 10.94
C GLU A 23 7.45 0.62 11.15
N ARG A 24 8.32 -0.31 10.71
CA ARG A 24 9.78 -0.21 10.87
C ARG A 24 10.43 0.40 9.63
N HIS A 25 11.26 1.41 9.82
CA HIS A 25 11.89 2.19 8.76
C HIS A 25 13.40 1.96 8.82
N ARG A 26 14.05 1.93 7.66
CA ARG A 26 15.50 1.82 7.54
C ARG A 26 15.97 2.48 6.25
N HIS A 27 15.61 3.75 6.09
CA HIS A 27 15.95 4.58 4.94
C HIS A 27 16.56 5.91 5.39
N ARG A 28 17.18 6.62 4.44
CA ARG A 28 17.75 7.96 4.65
C ARG A 28 17.12 9.04 3.78
N TYR A 29 16.43 8.63 2.71
CA TYR A 29 15.76 9.54 1.78
C TYR A 29 14.26 9.49 2.04
N GLU A 30 13.62 10.65 1.98
CA GLU A 30 12.19 10.81 2.17
C GLU A 30 11.53 11.28 0.87
N PHE A 31 10.21 11.07 0.77
CA PHE A 31 9.44 11.59 -0.36
C PHE A 31 9.53 13.13 -0.40
N ASN A 32 9.85 13.71 -1.56
CA ASN A 32 9.85 15.16 -1.71
C ASN A 32 8.41 15.66 -1.90
N ASN A 33 7.86 16.27 -0.84
CA ASN A 33 6.51 16.81 -0.80
C ASN A 33 6.23 17.87 -1.89
N GLU A 34 7.24 18.53 -2.45
CA GLU A 34 7.08 19.46 -3.58
C GLU A 34 6.48 18.79 -4.83
N TYR A 35 6.69 17.48 -4.98
CA TYR A 35 6.15 16.72 -6.11
C TYR A 35 4.80 16.08 -5.81
N LEU A 36 4.32 16.12 -4.57
CA LEU A 36 3.11 15.40 -4.15
C LEU A 36 1.90 15.80 -4.98
N GLU A 37 1.62 17.10 -5.07
CA GLU A 37 0.46 17.62 -5.79
C GLU A 37 0.49 17.22 -7.28
N ARG A 38 1.68 17.22 -7.90
CA ARG A 38 1.85 16.81 -9.29
C ARG A 38 1.60 15.30 -9.47
N MET A 39 2.08 14.49 -8.54
CA MET A 39 1.85 13.04 -8.57
C MET A 39 0.38 12.70 -8.31
N GLU A 40 -0.28 13.41 -7.39
CA GLU A 40 -1.71 13.26 -7.11
C GLU A 40 -2.56 13.56 -8.34
N LYS A 41 -2.27 14.67 -9.05
CA LYS A 41 -2.92 14.99 -10.33
C LYS A 41 -2.69 13.93 -11.41
N ALA A 42 -1.59 13.19 -11.33
CA ALA A 42 -1.29 12.07 -12.23
C ALA A 42 -1.91 10.74 -11.80
N GLY A 43 -2.66 10.70 -10.69
CA GLY A 43 -3.39 9.53 -10.21
C GLY A 43 -2.72 8.78 -9.05
N LEU A 44 -1.61 9.27 -8.51
CA LEU A 44 -1.04 8.73 -7.27
C LEU A 44 -1.90 9.14 -6.06
N ILE A 45 -2.08 8.24 -5.10
CA ILE A 45 -2.88 8.49 -3.90
C ILE A 45 -1.94 8.33 -2.69
N PRO A 46 -1.69 9.39 -1.88
CA PRO A 46 -0.94 9.26 -0.64
C PRO A 46 -1.81 8.57 0.42
N SER A 47 -1.87 7.24 0.38
CA SER A 47 -2.79 6.45 1.21
C SER A 47 -2.34 6.28 2.66
N GLY A 48 -1.09 6.62 2.98
CA GLY A 48 -0.56 6.60 4.33
C GLY A 48 0.38 7.78 4.58
N ILE A 49 0.13 8.52 5.66
CA ILE A 49 0.92 9.70 6.04
C ILE A 49 1.32 9.58 7.51
N ASN A 50 2.57 9.92 7.81
CA ASN A 50 3.03 10.04 9.18
C ASN A 50 2.40 11.29 9.83
N PRO A 51 1.60 11.15 10.90
CA PRO A 51 0.91 12.28 11.50
C PRO A 51 1.83 13.30 12.17
N ASP A 52 3.07 12.91 12.51
CA ASP A 52 4.00 13.75 13.26
C ASP A 52 4.91 14.55 12.32
N SER A 53 5.38 13.92 11.22
CA SER A 53 6.30 14.53 10.26
C SER A 53 5.66 14.98 8.95
N ASN A 54 4.39 14.61 8.72
CA ASN A 54 3.68 14.82 7.46
C ASN A 54 4.38 14.21 6.23
N LEU A 55 5.19 13.16 6.45
CA LEU A 55 5.84 12.40 5.40
C LEU A 55 4.88 11.38 4.80
N VAL A 56 4.95 11.21 3.49
CA VAL A 56 4.20 10.16 2.78
C VAL A 56 4.88 8.82 3.03
N GLU A 57 4.15 7.90 3.65
CA GLU A 57 4.63 6.57 4.06
C GLU A 57 4.11 5.48 3.13
N ILE A 58 2.91 5.67 2.57
CA ILE A 58 2.27 4.73 1.64
C ILE A 58 1.68 5.50 0.47
N VAL A 59 1.91 4.99 -0.73
CA VAL A 59 1.32 5.46 -1.97
C VAL A 59 0.56 4.35 -2.67
N GLU A 60 -0.52 4.71 -3.33
CA GLU A 60 -1.31 3.84 -4.19
C GLU A 60 -1.46 4.47 -5.57
N LEU A 61 -1.85 3.69 -6.57
CA LEU A 61 -2.13 4.20 -7.92
C LEU A 61 -3.59 3.97 -8.27
N LYS A 62 -4.27 5.05 -8.65
CA LYS A 62 -5.64 5.00 -9.16
C LYS A 62 -5.71 4.12 -10.42
N ASP A 63 -6.86 3.46 -10.61
CA ASP A 63 -7.17 2.67 -11.80
C ASP A 63 -6.24 1.45 -12.02
N HIS A 64 -5.50 1.04 -10.98
CA HIS A 64 -4.76 -0.22 -10.93
C HIS A 64 -5.42 -1.19 -9.94
N PRO A 65 -5.61 -2.48 -10.29
CA PRO A 65 -6.35 -3.43 -9.45
C PRO A 65 -5.74 -3.62 -8.06
N TRP A 66 -4.40 -3.58 -7.99
CA TRP A 66 -3.68 -3.53 -6.72
C TRP A 66 -2.30 -2.93 -6.93
N PHE A 67 -2.07 -1.70 -6.47
CA PHE A 67 -0.76 -1.04 -6.50
C PHE A 67 -0.55 -0.33 -5.16
N VAL A 68 0.43 -0.79 -4.39
CA VAL A 68 0.79 -0.20 -3.09
C VAL A 68 2.31 -0.11 -3.01
N GLY A 69 2.83 1.09 -2.76
CA GLY A 69 4.24 1.35 -2.46
C GLY A 69 4.38 1.86 -1.02
N VAL A 70 5.42 1.44 -0.30
CA VAL A 70 5.67 1.81 1.10
C VAL A 70 7.10 2.32 1.29
N GLN A 71 7.29 3.29 2.19
CA GLN A 71 8.61 3.76 2.65
C GLN A 71 9.24 2.80 3.68
N PHE A 72 8.39 2.19 4.50
CA PHE A 72 8.81 1.26 5.54
C PHE A 72 9.07 -0.16 5.01
N HIS A 73 9.55 -1.02 5.90
CA HIS A 73 9.95 -2.40 5.61
C HIS A 73 8.95 -3.39 6.24
N PRO A 74 7.82 -3.69 5.57
CA PRO A 74 6.76 -4.58 6.11
C PRO A 74 7.25 -6.02 6.33
N GLU A 75 8.27 -6.45 5.59
CA GLU A 75 8.92 -7.76 5.71
C GLU A 75 9.57 -7.97 7.07
N LEU A 76 10.02 -6.90 7.75
CA LEU A 76 10.61 -6.99 9.08
C LEU A 76 9.58 -7.32 10.18
N LYS A 77 8.28 -7.20 9.89
CA LYS A 77 7.19 -7.55 10.81
C LYS A 77 6.37 -8.75 10.36
N SER A 78 6.62 -9.28 9.16
CA SER A 78 5.95 -10.48 8.67
C SER A 78 6.57 -11.71 9.30
N THR A 79 5.74 -12.59 9.87
CA THR A 79 6.17 -13.93 10.30
C THR A 79 5.30 -14.99 9.65
N VAL A 80 5.71 -16.26 9.74
CA VAL A 80 4.92 -17.39 9.20
C VAL A 80 3.55 -17.48 9.88
N GLU A 81 3.51 -17.33 11.21
CA GLU A 81 2.27 -17.40 12.00
C GLU A 81 1.40 -16.14 11.83
N LYS A 82 2.03 -14.99 11.56
CA LYS A 82 1.35 -13.71 11.38
C LYS A 82 1.90 -13.01 10.13
N PRO A 83 1.45 -13.43 8.93
CA PRO A 83 1.88 -12.79 7.70
C PRO A 83 1.42 -11.35 7.67
N HIS A 84 2.26 -10.48 7.11
CA HIS A 84 1.95 -9.06 7.07
C HIS A 84 0.72 -8.78 6.18
N PRO A 85 -0.23 -7.92 6.61
CA PRO A 85 -1.49 -7.74 5.88
C PRO A 85 -1.33 -7.29 4.43
N LEU A 86 -0.36 -6.42 4.13
CA LEU A 86 -0.06 -6.01 2.76
C LEU A 86 0.37 -7.18 1.86
N PHE A 87 1.14 -8.15 2.37
CA PHE A 87 1.54 -9.32 1.58
C PHE A 87 0.35 -10.25 1.34
N VAL A 88 -0.50 -10.47 2.35
CA VAL A 88 -1.72 -11.27 2.19
C VAL A 88 -2.63 -10.64 1.14
N SER A 89 -2.84 -9.32 1.22
CA SER A 89 -3.64 -8.55 0.26
C SER A 89 -3.05 -8.61 -1.15
N PHE A 90 -1.73 -8.44 -1.29
CA PHE A 90 -1.04 -8.54 -2.58
C PHE A 90 -1.20 -9.91 -3.25
N VAL A 91 -0.99 -10.99 -2.49
CA VAL A 91 -1.11 -12.36 -3.02
C VAL A 91 -2.56 -12.65 -3.42
N LYS A 92 -3.54 -12.19 -2.62
CA LYS A 92 -4.96 -12.30 -2.97
C LYS A 92 -5.25 -11.60 -4.30
N ALA A 93 -4.78 -10.37 -4.49
CA ALA A 93 -4.96 -9.63 -5.74
C ALA A 93 -4.29 -10.34 -6.94
N CYS A 94 -3.11 -10.93 -6.75
CA CYS A 94 -2.46 -11.74 -7.78
C CYS A 94 -3.30 -12.96 -8.19
N LEU A 95 -3.90 -13.65 -7.21
CA LEU A 95 -4.78 -14.79 -7.47
C LEU A 95 -6.05 -14.36 -8.22
N GLU A 96 -6.70 -13.29 -7.78
CA GLU A 96 -7.88 -12.73 -8.46
C GLU A 96 -7.56 -12.35 -9.91
N ARG A 97 -6.43 -11.69 -10.15
CA ARG A 97 -5.98 -11.33 -11.50
C ARG A 97 -5.75 -12.56 -12.38
N LYS A 98 -5.17 -13.63 -11.82
CA LYS A 98 -4.96 -14.91 -12.50
C LYS A 98 -6.28 -15.56 -12.91
N TYR A 99 -7.24 -15.66 -11.98
CA TYR A 99 -8.53 -16.28 -12.27
C TYR A 99 -9.40 -15.45 -13.22
N ALA A 100 -9.36 -14.12 -13.11
CA ALA A 100 -10.02 -13.23 -14.07
C ALA A 100 -9.46 -13.39 -15.50
N ALA A 101 -8.15 -13.59 -15.65
CA ALA A 101 -7.53 -13.87 -16.94
C ALA A 101 -7.94 -15.25 -17.50
N SER A 102 -8.04 -16.26 -16.63
CA SER A 102 -8.43 -17.62 -17.03
C SER A 102 -9.90 -17.72 -17.45
N ALA A 103 -10.81 -16.96 -16.82
CA ALA A 103 -12.23 -16.96 -17.17
C ALA A 103 -12.51 -16.40 -18.57
N VAL A 104 -11.62 -15.56 -19.11
CA VAL A 104 -11.72 -15.01 -20.47
C VAL A 104 -11.31 -16.04 -21.53
N ASN A 105 -10.51 -17.06 -21.18
CA ASN A 105 -9.93 -18.02 -22.13
C ASN A 105 -10.75 -19.31 -22.33
N VAL A 106 -11.93 -19.46 -21.71
CA VAL A 106 -12.77 -20.68 -21.82
C VAL A 106 -13.99 -20.49 -22.74
N GLY A 107 -14.05 -19.38 -23.48
CA GLY A 107 -15.09 -19.13 -24.47
C GLY A 107 -14.51 -19.06 -25.88
N HIS A 108 -14.13 -20.20 -26.47
CA HIS A 108 -14.04 -20.45 -27.92
C HIS A 108 -14.30 -21.93 -28.20
#